data_AF-A0A926HGB9-F1
#
_entry.id   AF-A0A926HGB9-F1
#
_cell.length_a   1.000
_cell.length_b   1.000
_cell.length_c   1.000
_cell.angle_alpha   90.00
_cell.angle_beta   90.00
_cell.angle_gamma   90.00
#
_symmetry.space_group_name_H-M   'P 1'
#
loop_
_entity.id
_entity.type
_entity.pdbx_description
1 polymer ?
#
loop_
_entity_poly.entity_id
_entity_poly.type
_entity_poly.pdbx_seq_one_letter_code
_entity_poly.pdbx_strand_id
1 'polypeptide(L)'
;SAQQLLRNTQEVIAEGEFRRGAFYHHKESHPASANRLQSLTDHYPLYSQSDEANWLLGDSYEKMGPRFRQKAGAAYARIVRDYPLSAFVENAKKRLTAMEMVVPEADPVAYNRMKYELENRAKASITGTAFGVLKRGPSVRTAARSGSPAMEPMRPTIPVSVPAAVETPGFVGDVSVQQVGANSALDTKPDARVPAATAPGSEVPAVDGVPAASGAPSPAATSAPIDAAGQPAGVKGKKVKTPKAAKEKKQKQQR
;
A
#
# COMPACT_ATOMS: atom_id res chain seq x y z
N SER A 1 -9.46 -28.33 -3.10
CA SER A 1 -10.64 -27.67 -3.71
C SER A 1 -10.19 -26.40 -4.41
N ALA A 2 -10.95 -25.93 -5.41
CA ALA A 2 -10.63 -24.68 -6.14
C ALA A 2 -10.59 -23.46 -5.21
N GLN A 3 -11.53 -23.35 -4.27
CA GLN A 3 -11.56 -22.27 -3.26
C GLN A 3 -10.27 -22.19 -2.42
N GLN A 4 -9.64 -23.33 -2.08
CA GLN A 4 -8.36 -23.30 -1.36
C GLN A 4 -7.23 -22.77 -2.23
N LEU A 5 -7.21 -23.11 -3.53
CA LEU A 5 -6.21 -22.54 -4.46
C LEU A 5 -6.38 -21.02 -4.56
N LEU A 6 -7.63 -20.53 -4.63
CA LEU A 6 -7.90 -19.10 -4.62
C LEU A 6 -7.45 -18.42 -3.31
N ARG A 7 -7.76 -18.99 -2.14
CA ARG A 7 -7.24 -18.48 -0.85
C ARG A 7 -5.71 -18.48 -0.79
N ASN A 8 -5.05 -19.52 -1.30
CA ASN A 8 -3.59 -19.58 -1.39
C ASN A 8 -3.02 -18.49 -2.31
N THR A 9 -3.64 -18.22 -3.46
CA THR A 9 -3.23 -17.14 -4.36
C THR A 9 -3.45 -15.77 -3.74
N GLN A 10 -4.57 -15.57 -3.04
CA GLN A 10 -4.88 -14.31 -2.36
C GLN A 10 -3.93 -14.04 -1.19
N GLU A 11 -3.56 -15.05 -0.40
CA GLU A 11 -2.51 -14.96 0.61
C GLU A 11 -1.20 -14.42 0.00
N VAL A 12 -0.79 -14.93 -1.16
CA VAL A 12 0.45 -14.50 -1.84
C VAL A 12 0.38 -13.05 -2.35
N ILE A 13 -0.77 -12.64 -2.90
CA ILE A 13 -0.96 -11.27 -3.39
C ILE A 13 -0.99 -10.30 -2.20
N ALA A 14 -1.75 -10.63 -1.16
CA ALA A 14 -1.85 -9.86 0.07
C ALA A 14 -0.49 -9.76 0.78
N GLU A 15 0.29 -10.85 0.89
CA GLU A 15 1.66 -10.83 1.41
C GLU A 15 2.56 -9.84 0.64
N GLY A 16 2.41 -9.78 -0.69
CA GLY A 16 3.12 -8.83 -1.53
C GLY A 16 2.74 -7.36 -1.24
N GLU A 17 1.45 -7.07 -1.06
CA GLU A 17 0.97 -5.73 -0.69
C GLU A 17 1.29 -5.37 0.76
N PHE A 18 1.24 -6.32 1.69
CA PHE A 18 1.59 -6.13 3.10
C PHE A 18 3.06 -5.71 3.22
N ARG A 19 3.97 -6.44 2.56
CA ARG A 19 5.40 -6.09 2.53
C ARG A 19 5.64 -4.70 1.94
N ARG A 20 4.89 -4.29 0.91
CA ARG A 20 4.94 -2.92 0.37
C ARG A 20 4.44 -1.89 1.38
N GLY A 21 3.29 -2.14 2.00
CA GLY A 21 2.69 -1.28 3.01
C GLY A 21 3.59 -1.09 4.24
N ALA A 22 4.12 -2.18 4.80
CA ALA A 22 5.06 -2.18 5.91
C ALA A 22 6.40 -1.50 5.54
N PHE A 23 6.91 -1.72 4.33
CA PHE A 23 8.11 -1.01 3.85
C PHE A 23 7.90 0.51 3.79
N TYR A 24 6.76 0.98 3.29
CA TYR A 24 6.43 2.40 3.31
C TYR A 24 6.16 2.93 4.73
N HIS A 25 5.62 2.10 5.63
CA HIS A 25 5.45 2.43 7.05
C HIS A 25 6.81 2.71 7.72
N HIS A 26 7.75 1.77 7.59
CA HIS A 26 9.11 1.90 8.13
C HIS A 26 9.94 3.01 7.47
N LYS A 27 9.55 3.48 6.28
CA LYS A 27 10.11 4.66 5.61
C LYS A 27 9.39 5.97 5.95
N GLU A 28 8.50 5.97 6.94
CA GLU A 28 7.69 7.12 7.37
C GLU A 28 6.79 7.71 6.26
N SER A 29 6.58 6.94 5.17
CA SER A 29 5.73 7.30 4.06
C SER A 29 4.29 6.85 4.31
N HIS A 30 3.69 7.41 5.36
CA HIS A 30 2.36 7.02 5.84
C HIS A 30 1.24 7.13 4.79
N PRO A 31 1.22 8.14 3.88
CA PRO A 31 0.33 8.14 2.71
C PRO A 31 0.37 6.88 1.85
N ALA A 32 1.58 6.44 1.48
CA ALA A 32 1.80 5.28 0.62
C ALA A 32 1.51 3.97 1.37
N SER A 33 1.88 3.91 2.65
CA SER A 33 1.57 2.78 3.53
C SER A 33 0.06 2.60 3.69
N ALA A 34 -0.66 3.67 4.05
CA ALA A 34 -2.10 3.64 4.26
C ALA A 34 -2.86 3.24 2.99
N ASN A 35 -2.51 3.76 1.81
CA ASN A 35 -3.13 3.33 0.55
C ASN A 35 -2.95 1.81 0.32
N ARG A 36 -1.75 1.27 0.53
CA ARG A 36 -1.44 -0.15 0.33
C ARG A 36 -2.16 -1.06 1.33
N LEU A 37 -2.09 -0.73 2.61
CA LEU A 37 -2.69 -1.51 3.69
C LEU A 37 -4.22 -1.42 3.71
N GLN A 38 -4.80 -0.26 3.38
CA GLN A 38 -6.25 -0.13 3.20
C GLN A 38 -6.73 -1.06 2.08
N SER A 39 -6.10 -0.97 0.91
CA SER A 39 -6.46 -1.79 -0.24
C SER A 39 -6.36 -3.28 0.05
N LEU A 40 -5.32 -3.71 0.77
CA LEU A 40 -5.16 -5.08 1.24
C LEU A 40 -6.30 -5.51 2.18
N THR A 41 -6.55 -4.74 3.25
CA THR A 41 -7.52 -5.13 4.27
C THR A 41 -8.97 -5.15 3.77
N ASP A 42 -9.29 -4.32 2.77
CA ASP A 42 -10.62 -4.30 2.16
C ASP A 42 -10.84 -5.42 1.13
N HIS A 43 -9.82 -5.79 0.32
CA HIS A 43 -9.97 -6.84 -0.71
C HIS A 43 -9.62 -8.26 -0.21
N TYR A 44 -8.76 -8.39 0.80
CA TYR A 44 -8.24 -9.67 1.29
C TYR A 44 -8.45 -9.86 2.80
N PRO A 45 -9.70 -9.82 3.32
CA PRO A 45 -9.98 -9.93 4.76
C PRO A 45 -9.64 -11.29 5.39
N LEU A 46 -9.32 -12.31 4.57
CA LEU A 46 -8.85 -13.62 4.99
C LEU A 46 -7.31 -13.76 5.01
N TYR A 47 -6.55 -12.71 4.68
CA TYR A 47 -5.09 -12.74 4.72
C TYR A 47 -4.57 -12.98 6.14
N SER A 48 -3.55 -13.82 6.28
CA SER A 48 -3.15 -14.38 7.57
C SER A 48 -2.58 -13.39 8.59
N GLN A 49 -2.08 -12.23 8.14
CA GLN A 49 -1.59 -11.10 8.96
C GLN A 49 -2.47 -9.84 8.80
N SER A 50 -3.77 -10.01 8.54
CA SER A 50 -4.70 -8.87 8.41
C SER A 50 -4.83 -8.04 9.69
N ASP A 51 -4.58 -8.63 10.86
CA ASP A 51 -4.53 -7.95 12.15
C ASP A 51 -3.33 -6.99 12.24
N GLU A 52 -2.14 -7.44 11.85
CA GLU A 52 -0.94 -6.60 11.74
C GLU A 52 -1.10 -5.52 10.65
N ALA A 53 -1.72 -5.87 9.51
CA ALA A 53 -2.02 -4.91 8.45
C ALA A 53 -2.97 -3.80 8.93
N ASN A 54 -4.03 -4.12 9.70
CA ASN A 54 -4.90 -3.13 10.31
C ASN A 54 -4.17 -2.30 11.39
N TRP A 55 -3.23 -2.89 12.14
CA TRP A 55 -2.42 -2.17 13.14
C TRP A 55 -1.53 -1.11 12.49
N LEU A 56 -0.75 -1.49 11.47
CA LEU A 56 0.10 -0.57 10.72
C LEU A 56 -0.71 0.47 9.91
N LEU A 57 -1.91 0.10 9.45
CA LEU A 57 -2.85 1.02 8.80
C LEU A 57 -3.37 2.09 9.76
N GLY A 58 -3.81 1.68 10.96
CA GLY A 58 -4.25 2.60 12.01
C GLY A 58 -3.14 3.59 12.39
N ASP A 59 -1.93 3.08 12.63
CA ASP A 59 -0.78 3.90 13.02
C ASP A 59 -0.31 4.82 11.88
N SER A 60 -0.42 4.39 10.62
CA SER A 60 -0.20 5.28 9.45
C SER A 60 -1.23 6.40 9.39
N TYR A 61 -2.52 6.11 9.66
CA TYR A 61 -3.54 7.14 9.70
C TYR A 61 -3.30 8.13 10.84
N GLU A 62 -2.91 7.69 12.03
CA GLU A 62 -2.56 8.60 13.13
C GLU A 62 -1.40 9.52 12.77
N LYS A 63 -0.33 8.99 12.15
CA LYS A 63 0.83 9.79 11.73
C LYS A 63 0.57 10.74 10.57
N MET A 64 -0.53 10.59 9.83
CA MET A 64 -1.00 11.59 8.85
C MET A 64 -1.84 12.72 9.48
N GLY A 65 -2.09 12.68 10.79
CA GLY A 65 -2.66 13.80 11.55
C GLY A 65 -4.20 13.78 11.68
N PRO A 66 -4.77 14.81 12.36
CA PRO A 66 -6.14 14.77 12.90
C PRO A 66 -7.25 14.45 11.90
N ARG A 67 -7.10 14.88 10.64
CA ARG A 67 -8.04 14.59 9.53
C ARG A 67 -8.30 13.09 9.35
N PHE A 68 -7.33 12.24 9.72
CA PHE A 68 -7.39 10.80 9.55
C PHE A 68 -7.77 10.04 10.83
N ARG A 69 -8.04 10.71 11.97
CA ARG A 69 -8.40 10.09 13.27
C ARG A 69 -9.53 9.06 13.13
N GLN A 70 -10.58 9.37 12.38
CA GLN A 70 -11.69 8.45 12.15
C GLN A 70 -11.27 7.18 11.39
N LYS A 71 -10.35 7.29 10.43
CA LYS A 71 -9.82 6.12 9.70
C LYS A 71 -8.86 5.30 10.56
N ALA A 72 -8.05 5.96 11.40
CA ALA A 72 -7.22 5.27 12.40
C ALA A 72 -8.09 4.45 13.38
N GLY A 73 -9.11 5.10 13.94
CA GLY A 73 -10.10 4.46 14.81
C GLY A 73 -10.80 3.28 14.14
N ALA A 74 -11.26 3.42 12.90
CA ALA A 74 -11.88 2.33 12.15
C ALA A 74 -10.93 1.13 11.97
N ALA A 75 -9.64 1.36 11.69
CA ALA A 75 -8.65 0.31 11.56
C ALA A 75 -8.40 -0.42 12.90
N TYR A 76 -8.28 0.29 14.02
CA TYR A 76 -8.14 -0.35 15.34
C TYR A 76 -9.43 -1.06 15.79
N ALA A 77 -10.60 -0.50 15.49
CA ALA A 77 -11.90 -1.11 15.76
C ALA A 77 -12.05 -2.46 15.02
N ARG A 78 -11.58 -2.55 13.76
CA ARG A 78 -11.49 -3.82 13.02
C ARG A 78 -10.63 -4.86 13.76
N ILE A 79 -9.50 -4.48 14.37
CA ILE A 79 -8.67 -5.41 15.15
C ILE A 79 -9.45 -6.01 16.33
N VAL A 80 -10.07 -5.16 17.14
CA VAL A 80 -10.80 -5.59 18.35
C VAL A 80 -12.01 -6.47 17.99
N ARG A 81 -12.73 -6.12 16.92
CA ARG A 81 -13.93 -6.82 16.47
C ARG A 81 -13.62 -8.12 15.72
N ASP A 82 -12.81 -8.04 14.66
CA ASP A 82 -12.62 -9.09 13.65
C ASP A 82 -11.40 -10.00 13.92
N TYR A 83 -10.52 -9.59 14.84
CA TYR A 83 -9.28 -10.31 15.17
C TYR A 83 -9.04 -10.51 16.68
N PRO A 84 -10.03 -11.02 17.45
CA PRO A 84 -9.99 -11.04 18.93
C PRO A 84 -8.91 -11.94 19.56
N LEU A 85 -8.28 -12.83 18.79
CA LEU A 85 -7.13 -13.65 19.23
C LEU A 85 -5.77 -13.05 18.83
N SER A 86 -5.75 -11.82 18.29
CA SER A 86 -4.51 -11.14 17.90
C SER A 86 -3.77 -10.54 19.10
N ALA A 87 -2.43 -10.52 19.03
CA ALA A 87 -1.57 -9.80 19.96
C ALA A 87 -1.80 -8.27 19.94
N PHE A 88 -2.41 -7.73 18.88
CA PHE A 88 -2.66 -6.28 18.74
C PHE A 88 -3.92 -5.79 19.46
N VAL A 89 -4.83 -6.67 19.91
CA VAL A 89 -6.14 -6.29 20.49
C VAL A 89 -6.01 -5.32 21.66
N GLU A 90 -5.16 -5.62 22.64
CA GLU A 90 -5.00 -4.77 23.84
C GLU A 90 -4.35 -3.42 23.52
N ASN A 91 -3.51 -3.35 22.48
CA ASN A 91 -2.95 -2.09 22.02
C ASN A 91 -3.98 -1.29 21.21
N ALA A 92 -4.79 -1.95 20.38
CA ALA A 92 -5.88 -1.34 19.63
C ALA A 92 -6.94 -0.72 20.56
N LYS A 93 -7.35 -1.44 21.62
CA LYS A 93 -8.21 -0.90 22.69
C LYS A 93 -7.63 0.38 23.31
N LYS A 94 -6.33 0.36 23.67
CA LYS A 94 -5.64 1.54 24.24
C LYS A 94 -5.56 2.72 23.26
N ARG A 95 -5.38 2.48 21.95
CA ARG A 95 -5.43 3.55 20.94
C ARG A 95 -6.85 4.12 20.82
N LEU A 96 -7.88 3.27 20.80
CA LEU A 96 -9.27 3.71 20.75
C LEU A 96 -9.64 4.56 21.97
N THR A 97 -9.28 4.14 23.19
CA THR A 97 -9.54 4.94 24.40
C THR A 97 -8.74 6.23 24.44
N ALA A 98 -7.46 6.22 24.01
CA ALA A 98 -6.65 7.44 23.87
C ALA A 98 -7.17 8.40 22.77
N MET A 99 -7.96 7.90 21.82
CA MET A 99 -8.68 8.69 20.83
C MET A 99 -10.14 9.01 21.23
N GLU A 100 -10.54 8.69 22.47
CA GLU A 100 -11.90 8.92 22.98
C GLU A 100 -12.99 8.28 22.09
N MET A 101 -12.64 7.16 21.44
CA MET A 101 -13.51 6.40 20.55
C MET A 101 -14.11 5.19 21.25
N VAL A 102 -15.32 4.81 20.85
CA VAL A 102 -16.00 3.61 21.33
C VAL A 102 -15.14 2.38 21.00
N VAL A 103 -14.83 1.58 22.02
CA VAL A 103 -14.21 0.27 21.85
C VAL A 103 -15.32 -0.72 21.48
N PRO A 104 -15.31 -1.33 20.29
CA PRO A 104 -16.31 -2.33 19.93
C PRO A 104 -16.07 -3.63 20.70
N GLU A 105 -17.13 -4.43 20.86
CA GLU A 105 -17.00 -5.80 21.35
C GLU A 105 -16.42 -6.74 20.28
N ALA A 106 -15.82 -7.84 20.73
CA ALA A 106 -15.29 -8.88 19.87
C ALA A 106 -16.42 -9.68 19.22
N ASP A 107 -16.34 -9.92 17.92
CA ASP A 107 -17.32 -10.77 17.23
C ASP A 107 -17.08 -12.27 17.57
N PRO A 108 -18.07 -12.99 18.13
CA PRO A 108 -17.93 -14.42 18.41
C PRO A 108 -17.74 -15.28 17.15
N VAL A 109 -18.22 -14.83 15.98
CA VAL A 109 -17.99 -15.52 14.71
C VAL A 109 -16.52 -15.38 14.29
N ALA A 110 -15.98 -14.17 14.36
CA ALA A 110 -14.55 -13.91 14.15
C ALA A 110 -13.65 -14.71 15.11
N TYR A 111 -14.01 -14.81 16.40
CA TYR A 111 -13.30 -15.63 17.38
C TYR A 111 -13.25 -17.11 16.96
N ASN A 112 -14.40 -17.70 16.64
CA ASN A 112 -14.50 -19.10 16.22
C ASN A 112 -13.72 -19.35 14.91
N ARG A 113 -13.78 -18.42 13.95
CA ARG A 113 -12.96 -18.46 12.72
C ARG A 113 -11.47 -18.45 13.04
N MET A 114 -10.98 -17.50 13.85
CA MET A 114 -9.56 -17.44 14.21
C MET A 114 -9.09 -18.70 14.93
N LYS A 115 -9.90 -19.25 15.83
CA LYS A 115 -9.59 -20.49 16.55
C LYS A 115 -9.46 -21.66 15.58
N TYR A 116 -10.42 -21.84 14.67
CA TYR A 116 -10.35 -22.85 13.61
C TYR A 116 -9.09 -22.68 12.74
N GLU A 117 -8.79 -21.46 12.28
CA GLU A 117 -7.56 -21.20 11.49
C GLU A 117 -6.28 -21.53 12.27
N LEU A 118 -6.22 -21.23 13.58
CA LEU A 118 -5.07 -21.55 14.41
C LEU A 118 -4.88 -23.06 14.59
N GLU A 119 -5.98 -23.81 14.74
CA GLU A 119 -5.99 -25.27 14.88
C GLU A 119 -5.70 -26.00 13.55
N ASN A 120 -6.16 -25.44 12.42
CA ASN A 120 -6.02 -26.03 11.08
C ASN A 120 -4.82 -25.49 10.26
N ARG A 121 -4.06 -24.50 10.75
CA ARG A 121 -2.83 -24.02 10.12
C ARG A 121 -1.79 -25.13 10.01
N ALA A 122 -1.16 -25.22 8.84
CA ALA A 122 -0.13 -26.23 8.59
C ALA A 122 1.14 -25.91 9.38
N LYS A 123 1.35 -26.62 10.50
CA LYS A 123 2.56 -26.50 11.34
C LYS A 123 3.82 -26.55 10.49
N ALA A 124 4.77 -25.66 10.77
CA ALA A 124 6.03 -25.57 10.03
C ALA A 124 6.89 -26.81 10.27
N SER A 125 6.74 -27.83 9.42
CA SER A 125 7.60 -29.02 9.48
C SER A 125 9.03 -28.67 9.04
N ILE A 126 10.01 -29.12 9.81
CA ILE A 126 11.45 -28.99 9.51
C ILE A 126 11.76 -29.63 8.15
N THR A 127 11.20 -30.81 7.86
CA THR A 127 11.34 -31.48 6.55
C THR A 127 10.70 -30.65 5.43
N GLY A 128 9.56 -30.02 5.70
CA GLY A 128 8.88 -29.16 4.73
C GLY A 128 9.67 -27.90 4.38
N THR A 129 10.48 -27.37 5.30
CA THR A 129 11.32 -26.19 5.04
C THR A 129 12.53 -26.53 4.18
N ALA A 130 13.19 -27.68 4.41
CA ALA A 130 14.30 -28.14 3.58
C ALA A 130 13.90 -28.34 2.11
N PHE A 131 12.79 -29.05 1.85
CA PHE A 131 12.23 -29.19 0.49
C PHE A 131 11.55 -27.92 -0.04
N GLY A 132 11.42 -26.87 0.79
CA GLY A 132 10.86 -25.58 0.39
C GLY A 132 11.77 -24.82 -0.58
N VAL A 133 13.10 -24.94 -0.43
CA VAL A 133 14.09 -24.27 -1.30
C VAL A 133 14.06 -24.83 -2.73
N LEU A 134 13.74 -26.12 -2.89
CA LEU A 134 13.60 -26.76 -4.21
C LEU A 134 12.24 -26.48 -4.87
N LYS A 135 11.22 -26.10 -4.10
CA LYS A 135 9.90 -25.75 -4.65
C LYS A 135 9.87 -24.28 -5.08
N ARG A 136 9.73 -24.08 -6.39
CA ARG A 136 9.67 -22.76 -7.03
C ARG A 136 8.31 -22.08 -6.77
N GLY A 137 8.13 -21.51 -5.58
CA GLY A 137 6.93 -20.73 -5.22
C GLY A 137 6.93 -20.20 -3.78
N PRO A 138 6.14 -19.15 -3.49
CA PRO A 138 5.97 -18.61 -2.15
C PRO A 138 5.25 -19.60 -1.20
N SER A 139 5.49 -19.44 0.11
CA SER A 139 4.87 -20.28 1.13
C SER A 139 3.41 -19.89 1.36
N VAL A 140 2.49 -20.85 1.21
CA VAL A 140 1.04 -20.69 1.44
C VAL A 140 0.53 -21.47 2.66
N ARG A 141 1.42 -21.77 3.63
CA ARG A 141 1.09 -22.54 4.85
C ARG A 141 0.19 -21.79 5.84
N THR A 142 0.24 -20.46 5.78
CA THR A 142 -0.48 -19.50 6.62
C THR A 142 -1.86 -19.13 6.06
N ALA A 143 -2.09 -19.38 4.77
CA ALA A 143 -3.33 -19.08 4.05
C ALA A 143 -4.55 -19.71 4.72
N ALA A 144 -5.66 -18.96 4.77
CA ALA A 144 -6.89 -19.39 5.40
C ALA A 144 -7.44 -20.72 4.83
N ARG A 145 -8.02 -21.54 5.71
CA ARG A 145 -8.62 -22.85 5.41
C ARG A 145 -10.14 -22.79 5.32
N SER A 146 -10.76 -21.87 6.05
CA SER A 146 -12.18 -21.54 6.06
C SER A 146 -12.46 -20.20 5.34
N GLY A 147 -13.74 -19.79 5.32
CA GLY A 147 -14.19 -18.56 4.70
C GLY A 147 -14.30 -18.62 3.17
N SER A 148 -15.24 -17.84 2.63
CA SER A 148 -15.33 -17.57 1.19
C SER A 148 -14.21 -16.60 0.78
N PRO A 149 -13.27 -16.98 -0.12
CA PRO A 149 -12.35 -16.02 -0.71
C PRO A 149 -13.11 -14.92 -1.46
N ALA A 150 -12.49 -13.75 -1.59
CA ALA A 150 -13.02 -12.71 -2.49
C ALA A 150 -13.06 -13.26 -3.93
N MET A 151 -14.14 -13.02 -4.68
CA MET A 151 -14.22 -13.46 -6.08
C MET A 151 -13.74 -12.38 -7.06
N GLU A 152 -13.53 -11.15 -6.58
CA GLU A 152 -13.03 -10.04 -7.38
C GLU A 152 -11.50 -9.91 -7.33
N PRO A 153 -10.86 -9.48 -8.44
CA PRO A 153 -9.46 -9.07 -8.42
C PRO A 153 -9.30 -7.75 -7.65
N MET A 154 -8.14 -7.56 -7.01
CA MET A 154 -7.79 -6.30 -6.36
C MET A 154 -7.75 -5.16 -7.39
N ARG A 155 -8.51 -4.09 -7.13
CA ARG A 155 -8.53 -2.91 -8.00
C ARG A 155 -7.55 -1.84 -7.45
N PRO A 156 -6.91 -1.04 -8.33
CA PRO A 156 -6.12 0.10 -7.88
C PRO A 156 -7.03 1.11 -7.17
N THR A 157 -6.63 1.55 -5.97
CA THR A 157 -7.41 2.49 -5.16
C THR A 157 -6.83 3.91 -5.24
N ILE A 158 -7.70 4.91 -5.12
CA ILE A 158 -7.28 6.31 -5.07
C ILE A 158 -6.56 6.56 -3.72
N PRO A 159 -5.33 7.12 -3.71
CA PRO A 159 -4.60 7.38 -2.49
C PRO A 159 -5.30 8.42 -1.62
N VAL A 160 -5.40 8.14 -0.32
CA VAL A 160 -6.14 8.93 0.68
C VAL A 160 -5.62 10.37 0.89
N SER A 161 -4.45 10.69 0.35
CA SER A 161 -3.83 12.01 0.40
C SER A 161 -4.19 12.90 -0.79
N VAL A 162 -4.63 12.32 -1.92
CA VAL A 162 -5.25 13.12 -2.98
C VAL A 162 -6.63 13.54 -2.45
N PRO A 163 -6.98 14.84 -2.49
CA PRO A 163 -8.33 15.24 -2.16
C PRO A 163 -9.27 14.52 -3.12
N ALA A 164 -10.18 13.70 -2.58
CA ALA A 164 -11.30 13.22 -3.37
C ALA A 164 -11.95 14.45 -3.98
N ALA A 165 -12.08 14.48 -5.31
CA ALA A 165 -12.97 15.41 -5.94
C ALA A 165 -14.35 15.13 -5.32
N VAL A 166 -14.81 16.04 -4.47
CA VAL A 166 -16.24 16.10 -4.14
C VAL A 166 -16.90 16.17 -5.50
N GLU A 167 -17.76 15.20 -5.81
CA GLU A 167 -18.55 15.23 -7.03
C GLU A 167 -19.37 16.51 -6.96
N THR A 168 -18.83 17.54 -7.60
CA THR A 168 -19.51 18.80 -7.80
C THR A 168 -20.69 18.39 -8.64
N PRO A 169 -21.95 18.58 -8.17
CA PRO A 169 -23.11 18.13 -8.91
C PRO A 169 -22.94 18.65 -10.32
N GLY A 170 -22.76 17.73 -11.27
CA GLY A 170 -22.23 18.06 -12.59
C GLY A 170 -23.09 19.16 -13.19
N PHE A 171 -22.47 20.15 -13.83
CA PHE A 171 -23.19 21.30 -14.39
C PHE A 171 -24.42 20.83 -15.20
N VAL A 172 -25.61 20.93 -14.60
CA VAL A 172 -26.88 20.63 -15.25
C VAL A 172 -27.34 21.89 -15.98
N GLY A 173 -26.52 22.31 -16.94
CA GLY A 173 -26.94 23.21 -18.00
C GLY A 173 -27.04 22.40 -19.28
N ASP A 174 -28.16 22.60 -19.99
CA ASP A 174 -28.31 22.08 -21.35
C ASP A 174 -27.15 22.62 -22.20
N VAL A 175 -26.32 21.73 -22.74
CA VAL A 175 -25.28 22.10 -23.72
C VAL A 175 -25.96 22.19 -25.08
N SER A 176 -26.77 23.24 -25.24
CA SER A 176 -27.41 23.56 -26.51
C SER A 176 -26.34 23.91 -27.52
N VAL A 177 -26.14 23.04 -28.52
CA VAL A 177 -25.31 23.34 -29.69
C VAL A 177 -26.06 24.36 -30.54
N GLN A 178 -25.91 25.64 -30.20
CA GLN A 178 -26.42 26.74 -31.01
C GLN A 178 -25.66 26.72 -32.34
N GLN A 179 -26.31 26.27 -33.42
CA GLN A 179 -25.69 26.27 -34.74
C GLN A 179 -25.42 27.72 -35.15
N VAL A 180 -24.13 28.08 -35.17
CA VAL A 180 -23.67 29.43 -35.49
C VAL A 180 -23.90 29.68 -36.97
N GLY A 181 -24.86 30.54 -37.29
CA GLY A 181 -25.17 30.94 -38.67
C GLY A 181 -24.09 31.84 -39.27
N ALA A 182 -24.01 31.87 -40.60
CA ALA A 182 -23.18 32.82 -41.34
C ALA A 182 -23.51 34.25 -40.89
N ASN A 183 -22.51 34.98 -40.38
CA ASN A 183 -22.73 36.26 -39.68
C ASN A 183 -22.08 36.33 -38.29
N SER A 184 -21.22 35.37 -37.93
CA SER A 184 -20.81 35.21 -36.54
C SER A 184 -19.66 36.11 -36.11
N ALA A 185 -19.57 36.36 -34.79
CA ALA A 185 -18.43 37.06 -34.21
C ALA A 185 -17.09 36.32 -34.33
N LEU A 186 -17.09 35.06 -34.83
CA LEU A 186 -15.88 34.30 -35.17
C LEU A 186 -15.38 34.63 -36.58
N ASP A 187 -16.29 34.98 -37.51
CA ASP A 187 -15.96 35.33 -38.90
C ASP A 187 -15.56 36.81 -39.04
N THR A 188 -16.11 37.68 -38.18
CA THR A 188 -15.93 39.14 -38.26
C THR A 188 -14.83 39.70 -37.37
N LYS A 189 -14.12 38.87 -36.60
CA LYS A 189 -13.02 39.29 -35.70
C LYS A 189 -11.74 38.56 -36.08
N PRO A 190 -10.56 39.21 -36.03
CA PRO A 190 -9.30 38.54 -36.31
C PRO A 190 -9.04 37.41 -35.31
N ASP A 191 -8.66 36.23 -35.79
CA ASP A 191 -8.35 35.08 -34.93
C ASP A 191 -7.13 35.39 -34.05
N ALA A 192 -7.34 35.40 -32.73
CA ALA A 192 -6.32 35.69 -31.73
C ALA A 192 -5.17 34.67 -31.69
N ARG A 193 -5.23 33.59 -32.47
CA ARG A 193 -4.16 32.60 -32.65
C ARG A 193 -3.17 32.95 -33.77
N VAL A 194 -3.43 33.98 -34.58
CA VAL A 194 -2.51 34.44 -35.62
C VAL A 194 -1.73 35.66 -35.11
N PRO A 195 -0.39 35.59 -34.97
CA PRO A 195 0.41 36.78 -34.65
C PRO A 195 0.37 37.77 -35.83
N ALA A 196 0.16 39.05 -35.54
CA ALA A 196 0.01 40.08 -36.56
C ALA A 196 1.28 40.22 -37.42
N ALA A 197 1.12 40.11 -38.74
CA ALA A 197 2.21 40.30 -39.69
C ALA A 197 2.62 41.78 -39.77
N THR A 198 3.89 42.07 -39.48
CA THR A 198 4.44 43.44 -39.53
C THR A 198 5.41 43.57 -40.70
N ALA A 199 5.16 44.53 -41.59
CA ALA A 199 6.11 44.98 -42.62
C ALA A 199 5.71 46.38 -43.13
N PRO A 200 6.64 47.20 -43.63
CA PRO A 200 8.01 47.40 -43.16
C PRO A 200 8.27 48.88 -42.77
N GLY A 201 9.12 49.11 -41.77
CA GLY A 201 9.58 50.44 -41.40
C GLY A 201 10.97 50.33 -40.77
N SER A 202 11.99 50.72 -41.52
CA SER A 202 13.38 50.51 -41.15
C SER A 202 13.86 51.47 -40.07
N GLU A 203 14.52 50.94 -39.03
CA GLU A 203 15.83 51.46 -38.59
C GLU A 203 16.60 50.38 -37.80
N VAL A 204 17.87 50.19 -38.17
CA VAL A 204 18.88 49.32 -37.56
C VAL A 204 20.19 50.13 -37.57
N PRO A 205 21.06 50.05 -36.54
CA PRO A 205 22.03 48.93 -36.42
C PRO A 205 22.12 48.34 -34.99
N ALA A 206 22.21 47.01 -34.81
CA ALA A 206 23.41 46.14 -34.88
C ALA A 206 24.26 46.16 -33.58
N VAL A 207 24.93 45.10 -33.09
CA VAL A 207 25.47 43.82 -33.60
C VAL A 207 25.34 42.72 -32.49
N ASP A 208 25.56 41.40 -32.60
CA ASP A 208 25.91 40.42 -33.66
C ASP A 208 25.50 38.98 -33.22
N GLY A 209 26.01 37.90 -33.86
CA GLY A 209 26.43 36.69 -33.10
C GLY A 209 25.79 35.31 -33.34
N VAL A 210 25.29 35.04 -34.56
CA VAL A 210 25.21 33.77 -35.35
C VAL A 210 26.00 32.52 -34.84
N PRO A 211 25.71 31.21 -35.18
CA PRO A 211 24.49 30.45 -35.59
C PRO A 211 24.16 29.26 -34.62
N ALA A 212 22.98 28.61 -34.53
CA ALA A 212 22.13 27.86 -35.49
C ALA A 212 22.68 26.52 -36.05
N ALA A 213 21.94 25.41 -35.82
CA ALA A 213 21.78 24.27 -36.75
C ALA A 213 20.66 23.30 -36.30
N SER A 214 19.95 22.68 -37.26
CA SER A 214 19.01 21.57 -37.04
C SER A 214 19.09 20.60 -38.23
N GLY A 215 18.97 19.28 -37.98
CA GLY A 215 18.97 18.25 -39.03
C GLY A 215 18.89 16.82 -38.46
N ALA A 216 17.98 16.00 -38.99
CA ALA A 216 17.72 14.59 -38.62
C ALA A 216 18.45 13.62 -39.62
N PRO A 217 18.23 12.28 -39.66
CA PRO A 217 17.42 11.35 -38.83
C PRO A 217 18.11 9.99 -38.43
N SER A 218 17.35 9.09 -37.78
CA SER A 218 17.42 7.59 -37.60
C SER A 218 18.64 6.74 -38.10
N PRO A 219 18.96 5.53 -37.54
CA PRO A 219 18.00 4.43 -37.20
C PRO A 219 18.34 3.54 -35.98
N ALA A 220 17.72 2.34 -35.89
CA ALA A 220 17.70 1.41 -34.74
C ALA A 220 18.71 0.24 -34.77
N ALA A 221 19.13 -0.24 -33.58
CA ALA A 221 19.76 -1.53 -33.22
C ALA A 221 20.19 -1.45 -31.72
N THR A 222 20.41 -2.48 -30.90
CA THR A 222 20.07 -3.93 -30.86
C THR A 222 20.22 -4.41 -29.39
N SER A 223 19.73 -5.60 -29.07
CA SER A 223 19.59 -6.21 -27.74
C SER A 223 20.86 -6.72 -27.02
N ALA A 224 20.85 -6.58 -25.68
CA ALA A 224 21.42 -7.50 -24.65
C ALA A 224 22.96 -7.66 -24.54
N PRO A 225 23.48 -8.40 -23.52
CA PRO A 225 23.24 -8.31 -22.07
C PRO A 225 24.56 -8.10 -21.28
N ILE A 226 24.51 -7.94 -19.95
CA ILE A 226 25.69 -8.20 -19.09
C ILE A 226 25.29 -8.87 -17.78
N ASP A 227 25.91 -10.02 -17.50
CA ASP A 227 25.68 -10.85 -16.32
C ASP A 227 26.61 -10.50 -15.13
N ALA A 228 26.26 -11.07 -13.98
CA ALA A 228 26.81 -10.81 -12.66
C ALA A 228 28.31 -11.10 -12.44
N ALA A 229 28.96 -10.25 -11.62
CA ALA A 229 29.99 -10.65 -10.65
C ALA A 229 30.15 -9.58 -9.55
N GLY A 230 30.24 -9.96 -8.26
CA GLY A 230 30.60 -9.05 -7.16
C GLY A 230 29.83 -9.28 -5.84
N GLN A 231 30.35 -10.15 -4.97
CA GLN A 231 29.77 -10.47 -3.67
C GLN A 231 30.36 -9.55 -2.55
N PRO A 232 29.63 -9.23 -1.46
CA PRO A 232 29.99 -8.09 -0.60
C PRO A 232 31.03 -8.41 0.50
N ALA A 233 31.87 -7.43 0.82
CA ALA A 233 32.79 -7.48 1.95
C ALA A 233 32.06 -7.26 3.29
N GLY A 234 32.33 -8.11 4.28
CA GLY A 234 31.62 -8.12 5.57
C GLY A 234 32.27 -7.26 6.67
N VAL A 235 31.44 -6.61 7.49
CA VAL A 235 31.86 -5.92 8.72
C VAL A 235 31.54 -6.79 9.94
N LYS A 236 32.55 -7.07 10.78
CA LYS A 236 32.45 -7.98 11.93
C LYS A 236 31.93 -7.29 13.19
N GLY A 237 30.65 -7.47 13.53
CA GLY A 237 30.09 -7.08 14.83
C GLY A 237 30.53 -8.03 15.96
N LYS A 238 31.16 -7.51 17.02
CA LYS A 238 31.55 -8.28 18.21
C LYS A 238 30.32 -8.72 19.03
N LYS A 239 30.28 -10.01 19.41
CA LYS A 239 29.30 -10.54 20.36
C LYS A 239 29.63 -10.09 21.79
N VAL A 240 28.74 -9.33 22.42
CA VAL A 240 28.75 -9.13 23.88
C VAL A 240 28.13 -10.37 24.54
N LYS A 241 28.80 -10.95 25.54
CA LYS A 241 28.30 -12.10 26.30
C LYS A 241 27.51 -11.62 27.51
N THR A 242 26.25 -12.00 27.62
CA THR A 242 25.48 -11.87 28.87
C THR A 242 25.90 -12.97 29.87
N PRO A 243 26.10 -12.65 31.17
CA PRO A 243 26.47 -13.63 32.17
C PRO A 243 25.28 -14.51 32.58
N LYS A 244 25.60 -15.77 32.90
CA LYS A 244 24.68 -16.84 33.26
C LYS A 244 24.22 -16.68 34.72
N ALA A 245 22.92 -16.59 34.97
CA ALA A 245 22.36 -16.53 36.32
C ALA A 245 22.76 -17.76 37.15
N ALA A 246 23.20 -17.53 38.39
CA ALA A 246 23.54 -18.59 39.33
C ALA A 246 22.28 -19.20 39.96
N LYS A 247 22.30 -20.52 40.19
CA LYS A 247 21.25 -21.21 40.95
C LYS A 247 21.46 -20.95 42.44
N GLU A 248 20.54 -20.22 43.05
CA GLU A 248 20.51 -20.06 44.51
C GLU A 248 20.03 -21.37 45.17
N LYS A 249 20.79 -21.86 46.16
CA LYS A 249 20.44 -23.09 46.89
C LYS A 249 19.41 -22.77 47.96
N LYS A 250 18.24 -23.40 47.87
CA LYS A 250 17.16 -23.32 48.88
C LYS A 250 17.69 -23.79 50.24
N GLN A 251 17.89 -22.86 51.17
CA GLN A 251 18.39 -23.15 52.52
C GLN A 251 17.30 -23.85 53.35
N LYS A 252 17.66 -24.94 54.01
CA LYS A 252 16.75 -25.75 54.82
C LYS A 252 16.65 -25.16 56.23
N GLN A 253 15.58 -24.44 56.51
CA GLN A 253 15.17 -24.05 57.87
C GLN A 253 13.71 -24.41 58.09
N GLN A 254 13.46 -25.47 58.85
CA GLN A 254 12.32 -25.58 59.75
C GLN A 254 12.85 -26.17 61.07
N ARG A 255 12.34 -25.61 62.16
CA ARG A 255 12.57 -26.06 63.54
C ARG A 255 11.52 -27.11 63.91
#